data_AF-A0A4R1RLT9-F1
#
_entry.id   AF-A0A4R1RLT9-F1
#
_cell.length_a   1.000
_cell.length_b   1.000
_cell.length_c   1.000
_cell.angle_alpha   90.00
_cell.angle_beta   90.00
_cell.angle_gamma   90.00
#
_symmetry.space_group_name_H-M   'P 1'
#
loop_
_entity.id
_entity.type
_entity.pdbx_description
1 polymer ?
#
loop_
_entity_poly.entity_id
_entity_poly.type
_entity_poly.pdbx_seq_one_letter_code
_entity_poly.pdbx_strand_id
1 'polypeptide(L)'
;MLSKLNIVIILIFPFWIFFQSGTDVSNNYEIKIQHTFYVKHPGEKEPLEVVLIEIQNKDGLPIQYYMDVKSVICLEQVCKVIPVRIFWNNIGEYQNYKLKEGATLEKYEADLFESEDYVKLQSILSNKNSPFKEVRLDEVLTVVDETDFEDVDAVSGATALELDEKDTVAGAALTCYTLWHWVNGNMVALIKKNTTETVSNEQLLDFLNEKNKDYYLLALNELTKRKVYGEDFTNAVLNRVFKDANLLRASFKYIETAPKSIYFSVVKNIFDRGGQEQKIAAIKSLHASPFEISKAYLDLFCVEIPNLKSFQEVMVFLELMQSRNANSSKVIDCTIPLLETNFLIARRTYWFLINENLDTQQQQKVEVFYIKNKDKL
;
A
#
# COMPACT_ATOMS: atom_id res chain seq x y z
N MET A 1 48.98 49.90 39.12
CA MET A 1 50.27 49.18 39.08
C MET A 1 50.06 47.89 39.88
N LEU A 2 50.15 46.74 39.21
CA LEU A 2 50.30 45.33 39.69
C LEU A 2 50.27 45.12 41.23
N SER A 3 49.56 44.16 41.85
CA SER A 3 49.21 42.79 41.45
C SER A 3 48.37 42.09 42.55
N LYS A 4 47.93 40.85 42.26
CA LYS A 4 47.37 39.79 43.14
C LYS A 4 45.85 39.85 43.33
N LEU A 5 45.06 39.16 42.52
CA LEU A 5 44.81 37.70 42.50
C LEU A 5 44.33 37.21 43.87
N ASN A 6 43.01 37.15 44.05
CA ASN A 6 42.38 36.35 45.09
C ASN A 6 41.24 35.52 44.48
N ILE A 7 41.41 34.23 44.71
CA ILE A 7 40.65 33.08 44.23
C ILE A 7 39.31 33.03 45.00
N VAL A 8 38.20 33.00 44.27
CA VAL A 8 36.88 32.73 44.85
C VAL A 8 36.71 31.22 44.93
N ILE A 9 36.70 30.71 46.15
CA ILE A 9 36.38 29.33 46.51
C ILE A 9 34.86 29.15 46.35
N ILE A 10 34.43 28.45 45.31
CA ILE A 10 33.06 27.97 45.17
C ILE A 10 32.99 26.58 45.78
N LEU A 11 32.19 26.46 46.85
CA LEU A 11 31.86 25.22 47.55
C LEU A 11 31.19 24.22 46.59
N ILE A 12 31.88 23.11 46.32
CA ILE A 12 31.33 21.92 45.67
C ILE A 12 30.57 21.11 46.72
N PHE A 13 29.23 21.08 46.62
CA PHE A 13 28.39 20.04 47.22
C PHE A 13 28.31 18.87 46.22
N PRO A 14 28.86 17.68 46.52
CA PRO A 14 28.57 16.51 45.71
C PRO A 14 27.21 15.97 46.14
N PHE A 15 26.16 16.34 45.41
CA PHE A 15 24.86 15.70 45.52
C PHE A 15 24.96 14.33 44.83
N TRP A 16 25.31 13.30 45.60
CA TRP A 16 25.21 11.90 45.17
C TRP A 16 23.73 11.55 45.02
N ILE A 17 23.19 11.78 43.83
CA ILE A 17 21.95 11.11 43.41
C ILE A 17 22.39 9.72 42.98
N PHE A 18 22.15 8.75 43.86
CA PHE A 18 22.01 7.36 43.46
C PHE A 18 20.92 7.29 42.39
N PHE A 19 21.31 7.26 41.12
CA PHE A 19 20.46 6.75 40.06
C PHE A 19 20.34 5.24 40.29
N GLN A 20 19.35 4.84 41.08
CA GLN A 20 18.79 3.50 40.94
C GLN A 20 18.20 3.44 39.54
N SER A 21 18.95 2.86 38.61
CA SER A 21 18.40 2.36 37.36
C SER A 21 17.40 1.26 37.73
N GLY A 22 16.14 1.66 37.94
CA GLY A 22 15.02 0.75 37.88
C GLY A 22 15.02 0.17 36.47
N THR A 23 15.51 -1.06 36.36
CA THR A 23 15.18 -1.92 35.24
C THR A 23 13.69 -2.13 35.31
N ASP A 24 12.95 -1.35 34.53
CA ASP A 24 11.54 -1.59 34.27
C ASP A 24 11.48 -2.90 33.49
N VAL A 25 11.36 -4.01 34.22
CA VAL A 25 11.01 -5.30 33.65
C VAL A 25 9.53 -5.18 33.28
N SER A 26 9.25 -4.54 32.15
CA SER A 26 7.93 -4.59 31.56
C SER A 26 7.68 -6.04 31.18
N ASN A 27 6.92 -6.76 32.00
CA ASN A 27 6.31 -8.02 31.61
C ASN A 27 5.46 -7.75 30.36
N ASN A 28 6.02 -8.01 29.17
CA ASN A 28 5.28 -8.00 27.92
C ASN A 28 4.28 -9.16 27.98
N TYR A 29 3.06 -8.87 28.41
CA TYR A 29 1.95 -9.80 28.30
C TYR A 29 1.58 -9.91 26.81
N GLU A 30 2.15 -10.90 26.14
CA GLU A 30 1.78 -11.28 24.77
C GLU A 30 0.52 -12.16 24.82
N ILE A 31 -0.54 -11.76 24.13
CA ILE A 31 -1.75 -12.58 23.98
C ILE A 31 -1.54 -13.47 22.76
N LYS A 32 -1.72 -14.78 22.93
CA LYS A 32 -1.63 -15.76 21.84
C LYS A 32 -3.01 -16.23 21.42
N ILE A 33 -3.34 -16.07 20.16
CA ILE A 33 -4.60 -16.51 19.57
C ILE A 33 -4.31 -17.55 18.50
N GLN A 34 -5.06 -18.64 18.51
CA GLN A 34 -4.94 -19.71 17.54
C GLN A 34 -6.06 -19.61 16.50
N HIS A 35 -5.69 -19.66 15.23
CA HIS A 35 -6.62 -19.69 14.10
C HIS A 35 -6.42 -20.97 13.29
N THR A 36 -7.52 -21.60 12.89
CA THR A 36 -7.50 -22.79 12.02
C THR A 36 -8.05 -22.43 10.65
N PHE A 37 -7.31 -22.74 9.59
CA PHE A 37 -7.69 -22.47 8.20
C PHE A 37 -7.52 -23.70 7.31
N TYR A 38 -8.26 -23.76 6.22
CA TYR A 38 -8.01 -24.68 5.11
C TYR A 38 -7.32 -23.94 3.98
N VAL A 39 -6.08 -24.30 3.67
CA VAL A 39 -5.21 -23.58 2.73
C VAL A 39 -4.79 -24.50 1.60
N LYS A 40 -5.08 -24.09 0.37
CA LYS A 40 -4.59 -24.76 -0.83
C LYS A 40 -3.16 -24.34 -1.11
N HIS A 41 -2.20 -25.23 -0.86
CA HIS A 41 -0.82 -25.03 -1.29
C HIS A 41 -0.64 -25.56 -2.73
N PRO A 42 0.09 -24.86 -3.63
CA PRO A 42 0.30 -25.34 -5.01
C PRO A 42 0.99 -26.71 -5.10
N GLY A 43 1.77 -27.06 -4.08
CA GLY A 43 2.41 -28.37 -3.92
C GLY A 43 1.47 -29.51 -3.51
N GLU A 44 0.23 -29.23 -3.08
CA GLU A 44 -0.70 -30.23 -2.52
C GLU A 44 -1.88 -30.48 -3.45
N LYS A 45 -2.42 -31.71 -3.44
CA LYS A 45 -3.63 -32.06 -4.22
C LYS A 45 -4.91 -31.50 -3.61
N GLU A 46 -5.02 -31.56 -2.28
CA GLU A 46 -6.18 -31.06 -1.53
C GLU A 46 -5.79 -29.89 -0.62
N PRO A 47 -6.73 -29.03 -0.21
CA PRO A 47 -6.48 -28.05 0.83
C PRO A 47 -6.02 -28.72 2.14
N LEU A 48 -5.04 -28.13 2.80
CA LEU A 48 -4.54 -28.58 4.09
C LEU A 48 -5.16 -27.77 5.23
N GLU A 49 -5.51 -28.44 6.32
CA GLU A 49 -5.78 -27.76 7.58
C GLU A 49 -4.46 -27.27 8.17
N VAL A 50 -4.39 -25.97 8.48
CA VAL A 50 -3.22 -25.33 9.06
C VAL A 50 -3.60 -24.51 10.30
N VAL A 51 -2.65 -24.42 11.23
CA VAL A 51 -2.80 -23.67 12.47
C VAL A 51 -1.89 -22.45 12.46
N LEU A 52 -2.48 -21.26 12.38
CA LEU A 52 -1.80 -19.98 12.43
C LEU A 52 -1.89 -19.41 13.85
N ILE A 53 -0.74 -19.07 14.44
CA ILE A 53 -0.69 -18.41 15.75
C ILE A 53 -0.48 -16.92 15.54
N GLU A 54 -1.36 -16.14 16.15
CA GLU A 54 -1.28 -14.69 16.25
C GLU A 54 -0.75 -14.29 17.61
N ILE A 55 0.20 -13.34 17.61
CA ILE A 55 0.73 -12.70 18.81
C ILE A 55 0.25 -11.25 18.81
N GLN A 56 -0.48 -10.87 19.85
CA GLN A 56 -0.94 -9.50 20.05
C GLN A 56 -0.19 -8.83 21.20
N ASN A 57 -0.07 -7.50 21.10
CA ASN A 57 0.32 -6.67 22.24
C ASN A 57 -0.86 -6.50 23.24
N LYS A 58 -0.60 -5.79 24.34
CA LYS A 58 -1.59 -5.52 25.39
C LYS A 58 -2.84 -4.78 24.92
N ASP A 59 -2.76 -4.05 23.81
CA ASP A 59 -3.83 -3.25 23.24
C ASP A 59 -4.62 -4.04 22.16
N GLY A 60 -4.34 -5.34 22.02
CA GLY A 60 -4.97 -6.22 21.05
C GLY A 60 -4.51 -6.02 19.61
N LEU A 61 -3.45 -5.25 19.37
CA LEU A 61 -2.86 -5.11 18.03
C LEU A 61 -2.07 -6.38 17.71
N PRO A 62 -2.35 -7.07 16.58
CA PRO A 62 -1.48 -8.14 16.11
C PRO A 62 -0.09 -7.55 15.80
N ILE A 63 0.96 -8.13 16.37
CA ILE A 63 2.35 -7.69 16.15
C ILE A 63 3.18 -8.75 15.41
N GLN A 64 2.76 -10.01 15.45
CA GLN A 64 3.44 -11.11 14.75
C GLN A 64 2.47 -12.27 14.51
N TYR A 65 2.71 -12.98 13.41
CA TYR A 65 2.09 -14.27 13.13
C TYR A 65 3.17 -15.34 12.95
N TYR A 66 2.88 -16.58 13.33
CA TYR A 66 3.71 -17.71 12.96
C TYR A 66 2.93 -19.00 12.73
N MET A 67 3.52 -19.90 11.96
CA MET A 67 2.96 -21.20 11.62
C MET A 67 4.08 -22.23 11.46
N ASP A 68 3.84 -23.45 11.91
CA ASP A 68 4.74 -24.59 11.66
C ASP A 68 4.29 -25.31 10.38
N VAL A 69 5.19 -25.43 9.41
CA VAL A 69 4.95 -26.09 8.12
C VAL A 69 5.97 -27.19 7.86
N LYS A 70 5.68 -28.04 6.89
CA LYS A 70 6.64 -29.03 6.37
C LYS A 70 7.65 -28.31 5.48
N SER A 71 8.95 -28.61 5.63
CA SER A 71 10.02 -28.09 4.77
C SER A 71 9.84 -28.44 3.30
N VAL A 72 9.17 -29.56 3.03
CA VAL A 72 8.96 -30.10 1.70
C VAL A 72 7.64 -30.85 1.65
N ILE A 73 6.91 -30.68 0.56
CA ILE A 73 5.73 -31.48 0.23
C ILE A 73 6.17 -32.53 -0.77
N CYS A 74 6.39 -33.76 -0.30
CA CYS A 74 6.91 -34.83 -1.13
C CYS A 74 5.81 -35.78 -1.62
N LEU A 75 5.82 -36.03 -2.93
CA LEU A 75 4.83 -36.86 -3.60
C LEU A 75 5.10 -38.36 -3.46
N GLU A 76 6.35 -38.76 -3.21
CA GLU A 76 6.79 -40.17 -3.23
C GLU A 76 7.30 -40.70 -1.87
N GLN A 77 7.08 -39.95 -0.77
CA GLN A 77 7.50 -40.32 0.60
C GLN A 77 9.00 -40.59 0.84
N VAL A 78 9.88 -40.34 -0.14
CA VAL A 78 11.34 -40.54 -0.01
C VAL A 78 12.04 -39.40 0.75
N CYS A 79 11.41 -38.22 0.86
CA CYS A 79 12.06 -37.06 1.47
C CYS A 79 11.95 -37.04 3.00
N LYS A 80 13.01 -36.55 3.64
CA LYS A 80 12.96 -36.17 5.05
C LYS A 80 12.21 -34.86 5.23
N VAL A 81 11.08 -34.94 5.92
CA VAL A 81 10.24 -33.77 6.22
C VAL A 81 10.68 -33.15 7.55
N ILE A 82 11.23 -31.94 7.49
CA ILE A 82 11.64 -31.16 8.66
C ILE A 82 10.60 -30.09 8.97
N PRO A 83 10.07 -29.98 10.19
CA PRO A 83 9.21 -28.88 10.58
C PRO A 83 9.95 -27.54 10.54
N VAL A 84 9.37 -26.56 9.87
CA VAL A 84 9.89 -25.19 9.74
C VAL A 84 8.85 -24.23 10.31
N ARG A 85 9.24 -23.41 11.28
CA ARG A 85 8.40 -22.31 11.77
C ARG A 85 8.64 -21.08 10.91
N ILE A 86 7.59 -20.54 10.31
CA ILE A 86 7.63 -19.30 9.52
C ILE A 86 7.02 -18.17 10.34
N PHE A 87 7.60 -16.97 10.24
CA PHE A 87 7.12 -15.76 10.91
C PHE A 87 6.77 -14.66 9.90
N TRP A 88 5.66 -13.97 10.16
CA TRP A 88 5.22 -12.79 9.42
C TRP A 88 4.94 -11.63 10.37
N ASN A 89 4.98 -10.40 9.85
CA ASN A 89 4.37 -9.26 10.53
C ASN A 89 2.84 -9.30 10.41
N ASN A 90 2.20 -8.30 10.99
CA ASN A 90 0.75 -8.14 11.03
C ASN A 90 0.07 -7.82 9.69
N ILE A 91 0.81 -7.63 8.60
CA ILE A 91 0.21 -7.56 7.26
C ILE A 91 0.70 -8.69 6.34
N GLY A 92 1.20 -9.77 6.94
CA GLY A 92 1.60 -10.97 6.21
C GLY A 92 2.91 -10.80 5.45
N GLU A 93 3.76 -9.85 5.82
CA GLU A 93 5.11 -9.76 5.26
C GLU A 93 6.05 -10.66 6.04
N TYR A 94 6.72 -11.54 5.30
CA TYR A 94 7.70 -12.46 5.82
C TYR A 94 8.80 -11.76 6.62
N GLN A 95 9.19 -12.36 7.76
CA GLN A 95 10.27 -11.87 8.61
C GLN A 95 11.45 -12.84 8.61
N ASN A 96 11.23 -14.09 9.01
CA ASN A 96 12.24 -15.13 9.08
C ASN A 96 11.60 -16.53 9.23
N TYR A 97 12.41 -17.57 9.17
CA TYR A 97 12.04 -18.92 9.60
C TYR A 97 12.94 -19.41 10.73
N LYS A 98 12.48 -20.45 11.45
CA LYS A 98 13.27 -21.19 12.44
C LYS A 98 13.08 -22.68 12.27
N LEU A 99 14.15 -23.43 12.47
CA LEU A 99 14.11 -24.88 12.61
C LEU A 99 14.05 -25.26 14.09
N LYS A 100 13.59 -26.48 14.37
CA LYS A 100 13.76 -27.07 15.70
C LYS A 100 15.26 -27.23 15.99
N GLU A 101 15.64 -27.05 17.25
CA GLU A 101 17.03 -27.28 17.69
C GLU A 101 17.49 -28.69 17.29
N GLY A 102 18.66 -28.76 16.65
CA GLY A 102 19.24 -30.00 16.13
C GLY A 102 18.66 -30.50 14.80
N ALA A 103 17.75 -29.77 14.16
CA ALA A 103 17.23 -30.13 12.84
C ALA A 103 18.05 -29.49 11.72
N THR A 104 18.30 -30.25 10.65
CA THR A 104 19.02 -29.81 9.45
C THR A 104 18.16 -30.11 8.22
N LEU A 105 18.10 -29.16 7.28
CA LEU A 105 17.41 -29.35 6.00
C LEU A 105 18.31 -30.19 5.07
N GLU A 106 17.69 -30.90 4.14
CA GLU A 106 18.38 -31.74 3.17
C GLU A 106 18.15 -31.22 1.75
N LYS A 107 19.20 -31.34 0.94
CA LYS A 107 19.20 -31.20 -0.51
C LYS A 107 19.00 -32.58 -1.15
N TYR A 108 19.12 -32.62 -2.47
CA TYR A 108 19.18 -33.84 -3.27
C TYR A 108 20.25 -34.81 -2.76
N GLU A 109 20.04 -36.11 -2.95
CA GLU A 109 20.93 -37.18 -2.48
C GLU A 109 21.21 -37.20 -0.96
N ALA A 110 20.29 -36.62 -0.17
CA ALA A 110 20.42 -36.49 1.29
C ALA A 110 21.65 -35.65 1.73
N ASP A 111 22.17 -34.80 0.85
CA ASP A 111 23.16 -33.80 1.24
C ASP A 111 22.56 -32.78 2.20
N LEU A 112 23.35 -32.24 3.12
CA LEU A 112 22.86 -31.34 4.16
C LEU A 112 22.94 -29.88 3.69
N PHE A 113 22.02 -29.05 4.18
CA PHE A 113 22.16 -27.60 4.09
C PHE A 113 23.39 -27.14 4.88
N GLU A 114 24.23 -26.34 4.24
CA GLU A 114 25.32 -25.61 4.85
C GLU A 114 24.85 -24.23 5.30
N SER A 115 25.71 -23.49 6.00
CA SER A 115 25.35 -22.18 6.58
C SER A 115 24.94 -21.17 5.49
N GLU A 116 25.60 -21.23 4.35
CA GLU A 116 25.41 -20.40 3.17
C GLU A 116 24.04 -20.67 2.53
N ASP A 117 23.60 -21.93 2.52
CA ASP A 117 22.29 -22.32 1.97
C ASP A 117 21.15 -21.73 2.78
N TYR A 118 21.29 -21.64 4.10
CA TYR A 118 20.28 -21.01 4.96
C TYR A 118 20.16 -19.51 4.72
N VAL A 119 21.28 -18.82 4.52
CA VAL A 119 21.31 -17.39 4.13
C VAL A 119 20.65 -17.21 2.77
N LYS A 120 20.96 -18.09 1.82
CA LYS A 120 20.38 -18.07 0.48
C LYS A 120 18.88 -18.34 0.51
N LEU A 121 18.43 -19.35 1.25
CA LEU A 121 17.01 -19.65 1.45
C LEU A 121 16.27 -18.44 2.05
N GLN A 122 16.84 -17.78 3.08
CA GLN A 122 16.26 -16.56 3.64
C GLN A 122 16.09 -15.47 2.56
N SER A 123 17.09 -15.29 1.69
CA SER A 123 17.00 -14.31 0.60
C SER A 123 15.91 -14.64 -0.43
N ILE A 124 15.75 -15.93 -0.78
CA ILE A 124 14.73 -16.44 -1.70
C ILE A 124 13.33 -16.20 -1.12
N LEU A 125 13.11 -16.58 0.15
CA LEU A 125 11.82 -16.43 0.81
C LEU A 125 11.40 -14.96 0.98
N SER A 126 12.36 -14.06 1.20
CA SER A 126 12.11 -12.62 1.24
C SER A 126 11.80 -11.99 -0.13
N ASN A 127 12.14 -12.67 -1.24
CA ASN A 127 11.91 -12.14 -2.58
C ASN A 127 10.47 -12.46 -3.05
N LYS A 128 9.56 -11.49 -2.89
CA LYS A 128 8.16 -11.58 -3.39
C LYS A 128 8.06 -11.73 -4.92
N ASN A 129 9.12 -11.39 -5.67
CA ASN A 129 9.21 -11.53 -7.12
C ASN A 129 10.08 -12.72 -7.55
N SER A 130 10.25 -13.72 -6.67
CA SER A 130 10.97 -14.94 -7.02
C SER A 130 10.35 -15.64 -8.24
N PRO A 131 11.15 -16.29 -9.10
CA PRO A 131 10.64 -17.13 -10.18
C PRO A 131 9.65 -18.20 -9.70
N PHE A 132 9.80 -18.69 -8.46
CA PHE A 132 8.89 -19.67 -7.86
C PHE A 132 7.42 -19.25 -7.88
N LYS A 133 7.12 -17.95 -8.01
CA LYS A 133 5.75 -17.47 -8.14
C LYS A 133 4.99 -18.06 -9.32
N GLU A 134 5.67 -18.22 -10.46
CA GLU A 134 5.05 -18.61 -11.74
C GLU A 134 5.40 -20.06 -12.14
N VAL A 135 6.42 -20.62 -11.50
CA VAL A 135 6.85 -22.02 -11.66
C VAL A 135 5.75 -22.97 -11.18
N ARG A 136 5.53 -24.06 -11.91
CA ARG A 136 4.63 -25.14 -11.50
C ARG A 136 5.41 -26.26 -10.80
N LEU A 137 4.72 -26.98 -9.91
CA LEU A 137 5.31 -28.11 -9.19
C LEU A 137 5.90 -29.18 -10.14
N ASP A 138 5.22 -29.48 -11.25
CA ASP A 138 5.70 -30.46 -12.23
C ASP A 138 6.99 -30.02 -12.94
N GLU A 139 7.21 -28.71 -13.09
CA GLU A 139 8.46 -28.16 -13.62
C GLU A 139 9.59 -28.24 -12.58
N VAL A 140 9.25 -28.14 -11.29
CA VAL A 140 10.19 -28.39 -10.18
C VAL A 140 10.53 -29.88 -10.06
N LEU A 141 9.68 -30.80 -10.52
CA LEU A 141 9.88 -32.24 -10.34
C LEU A 141 10.33 -32.97 -11.62
N THR A 142 10.51 -32.27 -12.74
CA THR A 142 10.99 -32.92 -13.97
C THR A 142 12.35 -33.57 -13.72
N VAL A 143 12.65 -34.67 -14.39
CA VAL A 143 13.96 -35.34 -14.32
C VAL A 143 14.78 -34.83 -15.51
N VAL A 144 16.04 -34.45 -15.29
CA VAL A 144 16.97 -34.31 -16.42
C VAL A 144 17.27 -35.74 -16.84
N ASP A 145 16.66 -36.20 -17.93
CA ASP A 145 17.02 -37.48 -18.55
C ASP A 145 18.45 -37.37 -19.07
N GLU A 146 19.43 -37.59 -18.19
CA GLU A 146 20.75 -37.99 -18.62
C GLU A 146 20.70 -39.49 -18.95
N THR A 147 20.45 -39.76 -20.24
CA THR A 147 20.88 -40.94 -21.03
C THR A 147 19.79 -41.79 -21.71
N ASP A 148 19.89 -41.77 -23.05
CA ASP A 148 19.63 -42.84 -24.02
C ASP A 148 20.24 -44.22 -23.64
N PHE A 149 19.99 -44.78 -22.45
CA PHE A 149 20.35 -46.18 -22.19
C PHE A 149 19.28 -46.93 -21.38
N GLU A 150 18.84 -48.03 -21.98
CA GLU A 150 17.88 -49.01 -21.48
C GLU A 150 18.25 -49.56 -20.10
N ASP A 151 17.19 -49.87 -19.33
CA ASP A 151 17.13 -50.74 -18.15
C ASP A 151 17.84 -50.31 -16.85
N VAL A 152 17.21 -49.43 -16.07
CA VAL A 152 17.26 -49.48 -14.59
C VAL A 152 15.96 -48.94 -13.97
N ASP A 153 15.32 -49.75 -13.10
CA ASP A 153 14.16 -49.40 -12.25
C ASP A 153 14.59 -48.51 -11.08
N ALA A 154 14.87 -47.23 -11.36
CA ALA A 154 15.12 -46.21 -10.35
C ALA A 154 14.61 -44.85 -10.85
N VAL A 155 13.30 -44.61 -10.71
CA VAL A 155 12.76 -43.25 -10.85
C VAL A 155 13.08 -42.49 -9.55
N SER A 156 14.22 -41.81 -9.54
CA SER A 156 14.54 -40.80 -8.55
C SER A 156 13.76 -39.53 -8.91
N GLY A 157 12.96 -39.00 -7.97
CA GLY A 157 12.31 -37.69 -8.08
C GLY A 157 13.30 -36.53 -8.14
N ALA A 158 14.06 -36.43 -9.23
CA ALA A 158 14.97 -35.34 -9.51
C ALA A 158 14.18 -34.04 -9.75
N THR A 159 14.81 -32.90 -9.49
CA THR A 159 14.26 -31.57 -9.75
C THR A 159 14.98 -30.97 -10.95
N ALA A 160 14.33 -30.89 -12.12
CA ALA A 160 14.93 -30.41 -13.39
C ALA A 160 14.71 -28.93 -13.65
N LEU A 161 14.16 -28.19 -12.68
CA LEU A 161 14.09 -26.75 -12.81
C LEU A 161 15.49 -26.17 -12.58
N GLU A 162 16.22 -25.93 -13.66
CA GLU A 162 17.37 -25.03 -13.67
C GLU A 162 16.88 -23.59 -13.53
N LEU A 163 16.54 -23.18 -12.31
CA LEU A 163 16.49 -21.77 -11.98
C LEU A 163 17.92 -21.23 -11.91
N ASP A 164 18.09 -19.94 -12.26
CA ASP A 164 19.33 -19.22 -12.01
C ASP A 164 19.85 -19.53 -10.61
N GLU A 165 21.16 -19.77 -10.47
CA GLU A 165 21.75 -20.11 -9.16
C GLU A 165 21.38 -19.09 -8.08
N LYS A 166 21.15 -17.81 -8.41
CA LYS A 166 20.75 -16.79 -7.43
C LYS A 166 19.34 -17.00 -6.85
N ASP A 167 18.46 -17.71 -7.56
CA ASP A 167 17.03 -17.83 -7.26
C ASP A 167 16.66 -19.15 -6.58
N THR A 168 17.61 -20.09 -6.46
CA THR A 168 17.40 -21.39 -5.82
C THR A 168 18.61 -21.85 -5.01
N VAL A 169 18.39 -22.62 -3.94
CA VAL A 169 19.47 -23.42 -3.32
C VAL A 169 19.70 -24.63 -4.22
N ALA A 170 20.94 -24.83 -4.67
CA ALA A 170 21.29 -25.95 -5.53
C ALA A 170 20.93 -27.27 -4.85
N GLY A 171 20.26 -28.17 -5.58
CA GLY A 171 19.76 -29.43 -5.04
C GLY A 171 18.57 -29.30 -4.09
N ALA A 172 18.01 -28.12 -3.83
CA ALA A 172 16.88 -27.94 -2.90
C ALA A 172 15.75 -27.06 -3.46
N ALA A 173 15.52 -27.10 -4.77
CA ALA A 173 14.48 -26.32 -5.43
C ALA A 173 13.06 -26.69 -4.93
N LEU A 174 12.77 -27.95 -4.62
CA LEU A 174 11.48 -28.35 -4.06
C LEU A 174 11.23 -27.77 -2.65
N THR A 175 12.27 -27.72 -1.81
CA THR A 175 12.22 -27.04 -0.50
C THR A 175 12.02 -25.55 -0.65
N CYS A 176 12.77 -24.91 -1.56
CA CYS A 176 12.62 -23.48 -1.85
C CYS A 176 11.21 -23.16 -2.36
N TYR A 177 10.69 -23.91 -3.33
CA TYR A 177 9.33 -23.80 -3.85
C TYR A 177 8.29 -23.94 -2.74
N THR A 178 8.38 -25.01 -1.95
CA THR A 178 7.43 -25.30 -0.86
C THR A 178 7.38 -24.17 0.15
N LEU A 179 8.53 -23.76 0.67
CA LEU A 179 8.58 -22.72 1.70
C LEU A 179 8.21 -21.35 1.11
N TRP A 180 8.60 -21.05 -0.12
CA TRP A 180 8.28 -19.77 -0.76
C TRP A 180 6.76 -19.59 -0.91
N HIS A 181 6.03 -20.63 -1.32
CA HIS A 181 4.58 -20.56 -1.44
C HIS A 181 3.84 -20.53 -0.10
N TRP A 182 4.39 -21.13 0.97
CA TRP A 182 3.87 -20.89 2.32
C TRP A 182 4.05 -19.43 2.73
N VAL A 183 5.24 -18.88 2.51
CA VAL A 183 5.62 -17.52 2.89
C VAL A 183 4.84 -16.45 2.13
N ASN A 184 4.75 -16.57 0.80
CA ASN A 184 4.27 -15.52 -0.10
C ASN A 184 2.91 -15.82 -0.75
N GLY A 185 2.35 -17.01 -0.51
CA GLY A 185 1.08 -17.44 -1.08
C GLY A 185 -0.13 -17.06 -0.25
N ASN A 186 -1.07 -18.00 -0.14
CA ASN A 186 -2.42 -17.77 0.41
C ASN A 186 -2.43 -17.28 1.86
N MET A 187 -1.39 -17.59 2.65
CA MET A 187 -1.27 -17.13 4.03
C MET A 187 -1.25 -15.60 4.16
N VAL A 188 -0.65 -14.90 3.19
CA VAL A 188 -0.55 -13.44 3.23
C VAL A 188 -1.94 -12.81 3.21
N ALA A 189 -2.84 -13.30 2.34
CA ALA A 189 -4.20 -12.79 2.25
C ALA A 189 -5.01 -13.08 3.52
N LEU A 190 -4.83 -14.26 4.12
CA LEU A 190 -5.48 -14.64 5.39
C LEU A 190 -5.01 -13.75 6.55
N ILE A 191 -3.70 -13.54 6.69
CA ILE A 191 -3.12 -12.66 7.73
C ILE A 191 -3.63 -11.22 7.56
N LYS A 192 -3.59 -10.68 6.33
CA LYS A 192 -4.09 -9.33 6.03
C LYS A 192 -5.56 -9.20 6.43
N LYS A 193 -6.39 -10.15 5.98
CA LYS A 193 -7.82 -10.18 6.30
C LYS A 193 -8.05 -10.22 7.80
N ASN A 194 -7.47 -11.21 8.48
CA ASN A 194 -7.63 -11.40 9.91
C ASN A 194 -7.21 -10.15 10.70
N THR A 195 -6.02 -9.61 10.42
CA THR A 195 -5.56 -8.37 11.06
C THR A 195 -6.55 -7.22 10.83
N THR A 196 -6.94 -6.95 9.58
CA THR A 196 -7.85 -5.84 9.31
C THR A 196 -9.22 -6.02 9.94
N GLU A 197 -9.72 -7.25 10.09
CA GLU A 197 -11.04 -7.50 10.67
C GLU A 197 -11.03 -7.41 12.21
N THR A 198 -9.90 -7.66 12.87
CA THR A 198 -9.80 -7.65 14.34
C THR A 198 -9.33 -6.33 14.93
N VAL A 199 -8.52 -5.54 14.21
CA VAL A 199 -8.00 -4.27 14.73
C VAL A 199 -9.09 -3.22 14.96
N SER A 200 -8.88 -2.36 15.96
CA SER A 200 -9.78 -1.26 16.29
C SER A 200 -9.74 -0.14 15.24
N ASN A 201 -10.73 0.75 15.26
CA ASN A 201 -10.71 1.92 14.36
C ASN A 201 -9.54 2.87 14.68
N GLU A 202 -9.09 2.95 15.94
CA GLU A 202 -7.91 3.72 16.33
C GLU A 202 -6.64 3.13 15.71
N GLN A 203 -6.48 1.81 15.75
CA GLN A 203 -5.37 1.12 15.09
C GLN A 203 -5.42 1.27 13.55
N LEU A 204 -6.61 1.30 12.95
CA LEU A 204 -6.77 1.62 11.52
C LEU A 204 -6.37 3.07 11.20
N LEU A 205 -6.56 4.00 12.15
CA LEU A 205 -6.08 5.38 11.99
C LEU A 205 -4.55 5.41 12.00
N ASP A 206 -3.90 4.63 12.87
CA ASP A 206 -2.44 4.47 12.85
C ASP A 206 -1.95 3.91 11.51
N PHE A 207 -2.66 2.91 10.97
CA PHE A 207 -2.36 2.33 9.66
C PHE A 207 -2.46 3.35 8.50
N LEU A 208 -3.35 4.35 8.59
CA LEU A 208 -3.40 5.42 7.59
C LEU A 208 -2.16 6.32 7.64
N ASN A 209 -1.54 6.45 8.81
CA ASN A 209 -0.36 7.29 9.04
C ASN A 209 0.96 6.56 8.78
N GLU A 210 0.92 5.23 8.65
CA GLU A 210 2.09 4.42 8.35
C GLU A 210 2.76 4.79 7.01
N LYS A 211 4.09 4.67 7.00
CA LYS A 211 4.87 4.97 5.78
C LYS A 211 4.61 3.95 4.69
N ASN A 212 4.52 2.68 5.07
CA ASN A 212 4.25 1.58 4.15
C ASN A 212 2.82 1.71 3.59
N LYS A 213 2.72 1.80 2.26
CA LYS A 213 1.47 2.01 1.53
C LYS A 213 0.48 0.86 1.71
N ASP A 214 0.94 -0.35 1.99
CA ASP A 214 0.06 -1.50 2.21
C ASP A 214 -0.86 -1.29 3.41
N TYR A 215 -0.36 -0.72 4.51
CA TYR A 215 -1.19 -0.36 5.67
C TYR A 215 -2.26 0.65 5.30
N TYR A 216 -1.88 1.69 4.54
CA TYR A 216 -2.82 2.72 4.09
C TYR A 216 -3.96 2.11 3.25
N LEU A 217 -3.62 1.24 2.30
CA LEU A 217 -4.60 0.59 1.43
C LEU A 217 -5.51 -0.38 2.19
N LEU A 218 -4.94 -1.13 3.13
CA LEU A 218 -5.70 -2.04 4.01
C LEU A 218 -6.67 -1.26 4.90
N ALA A 219 -6.20 -0.17 5.51
CA ALA A 219 -7.04 0.69 6.34
C ALA A 219 -8.19 1.31 5.55
N LEU A 220 -7.94 1.87 4.37
CA LEU A 220 -8.99 2.40 3.51
C LEU A 220 -10.06 1.36 3.16
N ASN A 221 -9.63 0.16 2.76
CA ASN A 221 -10.56 -0.92 2.43
C ASN A 221 -11.43 -1.28 3.62
N GLU A 222 -10.84 -1.41 4.81
CA GLU A 222 -11.58 -1.79 6.01
C GLU A 222 -12.49 -0.68 6.54
N LEU A 223 -12.02 0.57 6.57
CA LEU A 223 -12.84 1.74 6.94
C LEU A 223 -14.03 1.92 6.00
N THR A 224 -13.86 1.60 4.70
CA THR A 224 -14.96 1.56 3.73
C THR A 224 -16.03 0.55 4.13
N LYS A 225 -15.63 -0.69 4.46
CA LYS A 225 -16.56 -1.74 4.91
C LYS A 225 -17.28 -1.34 6.19
N ARG A 226 -16.55 -0.77 7.15
CA ARG A 226 -17.06 -0.32 8.46
C ARG A 226 -17.83 1.00 8.38
N LYS A 227 -17.83 1.68 7.24
CA LYS A 227 -18.45 3.00 7.02
C LYS A 227 -17.98 4.07 8.01
N VAL A 228 -16.69 4.06 8.32
CA VAL A 228 -16.07 5.00 9.28
C VAL A 228 -15.53 6.19 8.50
N TYR A 229 -16.02 7.40 8.78
CA TYR A 229 -15.66 8.65 8.05
C TYR A 229 -15.43 9.84 8.98
N GLY A 230 -15.00 9.59 10.23
CA GLY A 230 -14.74 10.66 11.20
C GLY A 230 -13.68 11.67 10.71
N GLU A 231 -13.67 12.84 11.32
CA GLU A 231 -12.75 13.93 10.97
C GLU A 231 -11.28 13.48 11.02
N ASP A 232 -10.88 12.74 12.05
CA ASP A 232 -9.51 12.22 12.17
C ASP A 232 -9.11 11.33 10.97
N PHE A 233 -10.03 10.47 10.51
CA PHE A 233 -9.80 9.58 9.36
C PHE A 233 -9.70 10.37 8.06
N THR A 234 -10.62 11.31 7.83
CA THR A 234 -10.60 12.11 6.60
C THR A 234 -9.40 13.04 6.56
N ASN A 235 -8.97 13.60 7.70
CA ASN A 235 -7.74 14.37 7.83
C ASN A 235 -6.49 13.52 7.58
N ALA A 236 -6.43 12.29 8.11
CA ALA A 236 -5.33 11.36 7.84
C ALA A 236 -5.24 11.04 6.33
N VAL A 237 -6.38 10.79 5.68
CA VAL A 237 -6.45 10.58 4.22
C VAL A 237 -5.96 11.80 3.46
N LEU A 238 -6.46 13.00 3.79
CA LEU A 238 -6.05 14.27 3.19
C LEU A 238 -4.53 14.48 3.29
N ASN A 239 -3.96 14.29 4.49
CA ASN A 239 -2.54 14.45 4.74
C ASN A 239 -1.67 13.53 3.89
N ARG A 240 -2.15 12.33 3.56
CA ARG A 240 -1.44 11.36 2.71
C ARG A 240 -1.55 11.72 1.23
N VAL A 241 -2.74 12.04 0.73
CA VAL A 241 -2.94 12.37 -0.70
C VAL A 241 -2.28 13.68 -1.12
N PHE A 242 -2.09 14.64 -0.20
CA PHE A 242 -1.32 15.85 -0.49
C PHE A 242 0.19 15.59 -0.63
N LYS A 243 0.69 14.48 -0.07
CA LYS A 243 2.12 14.11 -0.15
C LYS A 243 2.40 13.10 -1.26
N ASP A 244 1.42 12.28 -1.64
CA ASP A 244 1.60 11.22 -2.64
C ASP A 244 0.37 11.07 -3.54
N ALA A 245 0.49 11.55 -4.78
CA ALA A 245 -0.57 11.47 -5.77
C ALA A 245 -0.94 10.02 -6.16
N ASN A 246 -0.05 9.03 -5.95
CA ASN A 246 -0.36 7.63 -6.25
C ASN A 246 -1.46 7.06 -5.34
N LEU A 247 -1.73 7.70 -4.21
CA LEU A 247 -2.78 7.29 -3.27
C LEU A 247 -4.16 7.82 -3.67
N LEU A 248 -4.25 8.74 -4.63
CA LEU A 248 -5.52 9.40 -5.00
C LEU A 248 -6.60 8.41 -5.38
N ARG A 249 -6.29 7.42 -6.24
CA ARG A 249 -7.28 6.45 -6.71
C ARG A 249 -7.93 5.66 -5.57
N ALA A 250 -7.12 5.14 -4.64
CA ALA A 250 -7.63 4.39 -3.50
C ALA A 250 -8.40 5.29 -2.53
N SER A 251 -7.90 6.51 -2.31
CA SER A 251 -8.52 7.49 -1.41
C SER A 251 -9.88 7.94 -1.91
N PHE A 252 -10.00 8.27 -3.20
CA PHE A 252 -11.29 8.64 -3.78
C PHE A 252 -12.29 7.49 -3.74
N LYS A 253 -11.86 6.24 -3.94
CA LYS A 253 -12.74 5.07 -3.77
C LYS A 253 -13.37 4.99 -2.37
N TYR A 254 -12.62 5.36 -1.34
CA TYR A 254 -13.13 5.45 0.04
C TYR A 254 -13.99 6.72 0.27
N ILE A 255 -13.56 7.87 -0.24
CA ILE A 255 -14.26 9.15 -0.05
C ILE A 255 -15.62 9.15 -0.77
N GLU A 256 -15.72 8.52 -1.95
CA GLU A 256 -16.94 8.42 -2.75
C GLU A 256 -18.04 7.57 -2.08
N THR A 257 -17.70 6.73 -1.11
CA THR A 257 -18.68 5.98 -0.30
C THR A 257 -19.08 6.71 0.98
N ALA A 258 -18.50 7.88 1.25
CA ALA A 258 -18.81 8.69 2.43
C ALA A 258 -20.20 9.37 2.32
N PRO A 259 -20.80 9.76 3.45
CA PRO A 259 -21.98 10.62 3.45
C PRO A 259 -21.76 11.91 2.63
N LYS A 260 -22.81 12.37 1.95
CA LYS A 260 -22.80 13.51 1.01
C LYS A 260 -22.07 14.75 1.55
N SER A 261 -22.30 15.11 2.81
CA SER A 261 -21.65 16.27 3.45
C SER A 261 -20.14 16.09 3.60
N ILE A 262 -19.69 14.90 4.00
CA ILE A 262 -18.28 14.55 4.16
C ILE A 262 -17.60 14.48 2.80
N TYR A 263 -18.22 13.80 1.84
CA TYR A 263 -17.72 13.73 0.46
C TYR A 263 -17.42 15.13 -0.10
N PHE A 264 -18.41 16.03 -0.08
CA PHE A 264 -18.22 17.38 -0.59
C PHE A 264 -17.17 18.18 0.19
N SER A 265 -17.13 18.07 1.52
CA SER A 265 -16.11 18.74 2.33
C SER A 265 -14.69 18.29 1.94
N VAL A 266 -14.46 16.98 1.87
CA VAL A 266 -13.15 16.41 1.56
C VAL A 266 -12.74 16.73 0.13
N VAL A 267 -13.64 16.59 -0.84
CA VAL A 267 -13.37 16.90 -2.25
C VAL A 267 -13.02 18.38 -2.43
N LYS A 268 -13.73 19.28 -1.76
CA LYS A 268 -13.39 20.71 -1.77
C LYS A 268 -12.01 20.97 -1.18
N ASN A 269 -11.69 20.32 -0.05
CA ASN A 269 -10.36 20.46 0.57
C ASN A 269 -9.24 19.99 -0.37
N ILE A 270 -9.43 18.85 -1.05
CA ILE A 270 -8.48 18.32 -2.03
C ILE A 270 -8.29 19.31 -3.19
N PHE A 271 -9.37 19.91 -3.69
CA PHE A 271 -9.30 20.90 -4.77
C PHE A 271 -8.62 22.21 -4.34
N ASP A 272 -8.89 22.69 -3.13
CA ASP A 272 -8.36 23.97 -2.66
C ASP A 272 -6.86 23.91 -2.37
N ARG A 273 -6.41 22.82 -1.74
CA ARG A 273 -5.04 22.70 -1.22
C ARG A 273 -4.13 21.81 -2.05
N GLY A 274 -4.71 21.02 -2.94
CA GLY A 274 -3.98 20.04 -3.73
C GLY A 274 -3.17 20.63 -4.88
N GLY A 275 -2.20 19.85 -5.37
CA GLY A 275 -1.52 20.10 -6.63
C GLY A 275 -2.37 19.73 -7.84
N GLN A 276 -1.74 19.73 -9.01
CA GLN A 276 -2.43 19.49 -10.29
C GLN A 276 -3.19 18.15 -10.31
N GLU A 277 -2.56 17.05 -9.89
CA GLU A 277 -3.20 15.73 -9.89
C GLU A 277 -4.38 15.66 -8.93
N GLN A 278 -4.24 16.26 -7.73
CA GLN A 278 -5.30 16.33 -6.73
C GLN A 278 -6.50 17.12 -7.23
N LYS A 279 -6.27 18.31 -7.83
CA LYS A 279 -7.32 19.16 -8.38
C LYS A 279 -8.09 18.46 -9.49
N ILE A 280 -7.38 17.83 -10.42
CA ILE A 280 -7.99 17.05 -11.51
C ILE A 280 -8.80 15.89 -10.94
N ALA A 281 -8.27 15.15 -9.97
CA ALA A 281 -8.97 14.01 -9.35
C ALA A 281 -10.25 14.46 -8.64
N ALA A 282 -10.21 15.58 -7.90
CA ALA A 282 -11.38 16.16 -7.24
C ALA A 282 -12.47 16.54 -8.25
N ILE A 283 -12.12 17.24 -9.33
CA ILE A 283 -13.07 17.63 -10.38
C ILE A 283 -13.67 16.39 -11.06
N LYS A 284 -12.84 15.39 -11.40
CA LYS A 284 -13.31 14.16 -12.04
C LYS A 284 -14.26 13.37 -11.15
N SER A 285 -13.98 13.30 -9.84
CA SER A 285 -14.87 12.66 -8.88
C SER A 285 -16.23 13.39 -8.84
N LEU A 286 -16.26 14.72 -8.78
CA LEU A 286 -17.52 15.49 -8.83
C LEU A 286 -18.28 15.27 -10.13
N HIS A 287 -17.57 15.23 -11.26
CA HIS A 287 -18.19 15.02 -12.56
C HIS A 287 -18.89 13.65 -12.63
N ALA A 288 -18.22 12.60 -12.14
CA ALA A 288 -18.73 11.23 -12.12
C ALA A 288 -19.70 10.94 -10.96
N SER A 289 -19.77 11.81 -9.96
CA SER A 289 -20.55 11.60 -8.75
C SER A 289 -22.05 11.45 -9.06
N PRO A 290 -22.74 10.48 -8.42
CA PRO A 290 -24.19 10.33 -8.51
C PRO A 290 -24.95 11.33 -7.63
N PHE A 291 -24.26 12.03 -6.71
CA PHE A 291 -24.90 13.00 -5.84
C PHE A 291 -25.38 14.22 -6.61
N GLU A 292 -26.58 14.69 -6.28
CA GLU A 292 -27.02 16.02 -6.70
C GLU A 292 -26.15 17.10 -6.05
N ILE A 293 -25.46 17.87 -6.88
CA ILE A 293 -24.53 18.93 -6.46
C ILE A 293 -25.23 20.28 -6.62
N SER A 294 -25.27 21.07 -5.55
CA SER A 294 -25.88 22.41 -5.64
C SER A 294 -24.99 23.35 -6.46
N LYS A 295 -25.63 24.23 -7.24
CA LYS A 295 -24.92 25.31 -7.96
C LYS A 295 -24.07 26.15 -7.02
N ALA A 296 -24.61 26.47 -5.84
CA ALA A 296 -23.91 27.23 -4.82
C ALA A 296 -22.60 26.56 -4.34
N TYR A 297 -22.55 25.22 -4.28
CA TYR A 297 -21.32 24.50 -3.95
C TYR A 297 -20.32 24.55 -5.11
N LEU A 298 -20.77 24.33 -6.35
CA LEU A 298 -19.91 24.40 -7.54
C LEU A 298 -19.33 25.80 -7.74
N ASP A 299 -20.08 26.84 -7.43
CA ASP A 299 -19.61 28.23 -7.46
C ASP A 299 -18.42 28.49 -6.51
N LEU A 300 -18.25 27.71 -5.43
CA LEU A 300 -17.12 27.86 -4.52
C LEU A 300 -15.78 27.49 -5.16
N PHE A 301 -15.78 26.79 -6.29
CA PHE A 301 -14.56 26.40 -7.00
C PHE A 301 -13.97 27.57 -7.81
N CYS A 302 -14.76 28.61 -8.09
CA CYS A 302 -14.29 29.82 -8.77
C CYS A 302 -13.09 30.48 -8.09
N VAL A 303 -13.02 30.39 -6.75
CA VAL A 303 -11.97 31.02 -5.94
C VAL A 303 -10.57 30.56 -6.38
N GLU A 304 -10.45 29.31 -6.83
CA GLU A 304 -9.17 28.71 -7.20
C GLU A 304 -8.85 28.77 -8.70
N ILE A 305 -9.73 29.33 -9.54
CA ILE A 305 -9.45 29.45 -10.98
C ILE A 305 -8.12 30.16 -11.28
N PRO A 306 -7.77 31.28 -10.62
CA PRO A 306 -6.47 31.93 -10.84
C PRO A 306 -5.26 31.03 -10.53
N ASN A 307 -5.46 29.98 -9.73
CA ASN A 307 -4.42 29.04 -9.32
C ASN A 307 -4.35 27.79 -10.20
N LEU A 308 -5.23 27.62 -11.21
CA LEU A 308 -5.15 26.52 -12.16
C LEU A 308 -4.04 26.81 -13.17
N LYS A 309 -2.98 26.00 -13.16
CA LYS A 309 -1.73 26.29 -13.89
C LYS A 309 -1.66 25.59 -15.24
N SER A 310 -2.36 24.48 -15.40
CA SER A 310 -2.31 23.64 -16.59
C SER A 310 -3.58 23.75 -17.44
N PHE A 311 -3.42 23.55 -18.74
CA PHE A 311 -4.56 23.41 -19.65
C PHE A 311 -5.52 22.30 -19.20
N GLN A 312 -4.99 21.19 -18.69
CA GLN A 312 -5.80 20.06 -18.25
C GLN A 312 -6.71 20.41 -17.07
N GLU A 313 -6.20 21.13 -16.06
CA GLU A 313 -7.00 21.59 -14.93
C GLU A 313 -8.17 22.47 -15.37
N VAL A 314 -7.90 23.46 -16.23
CA VAL A 314 -8.95 24.36 -16.74
C VAL A 314 -9.95 23.59 -17.60
N MET A 315 -9.46 22.70 -18.46
CA MET A 315 -10.33 21.89 -19.33
C MET A 315 -11.34 21.07 -18.52
N VAL A 316 -10.87 20.29 -17.53
CA VAL A 316 -11.78 19.46 -16.72
C VAL A 316 -12.71 20.32 -15.84
N PHE A 317 -12.23 21.48 -15.36
CA PHE A 317 -13.07 22.42 -14.62
C PHE A 317 -14.23 22.93 -15.47
N LEU A 318 -13.95 23.38 -16.70
CA LEU A 318 -14.97 23.91 -17.61
C LEU A 318 -15.96 22.81 -18.03
N GLU A 319 -15.51 21.57 -18.22
CA GLU A 319 -16.39 20.42 -18.47
C GLU A 319 -17.33 20.13 -17.31
N LEU A 320 -16.85 20.21 -16.06
CA LEU A 320 -17.70 20.09 -14.88
C LEU A 320 -18.74 21.20 -14.83
N MET A 321 -18.36 22.44 -15.08
CA MET A 321 -19.29 23.56 -15.01
C MET A 321 -20.33 23.50 -16.14
N GLN A 322 -19.93 23.15 -17.36
CA GLN A 322 -20.83 23.00 -18.49
C GLN A 322 -21.89 21.92 -18.23
N SER A 323 -21.48 20.80 -17.62
CA SER A 323 -22.38 19.66 -17.38
C SER A 323 -23.23 19.77 -16.11
N ARG A 324 -22.74 20.45 -15.06
CA ARG A 324 -23.37 20.47 -13.73
C ARG A 324 -23.73 21.86 -13.21
N ASN A 325 -23.21 22.94 -13.81
CA ASN A 325 -23.42 24.31 -13.34
C ASN A 325 -23.65 25.33 -14.48
N ALA A 326 -24.32 24.89 -15.56
CA ALA A 326 -24.60 25.76 -16.70
C ALA A 326 -25.34 27.04 -16.27
N ASN A 327 -24.95 28.14 -16.91
CA ASN A 327 -25.41 29.51 -16.73
C ASN A 327 -25.18 30.07 -15.32
N SER A 328 -24.16 29.59 -14.59
CA SER A 328 -23.75 30.23 -13.34
C SER A 328 -23.05 31.55 -13.64
N SER A 329 -23.64 32.67 -13.21
CA SER A 329 -23.03 34.00 -13.34
C SER A 329 -21.65 34.07 -12.69
N LYS A 330 -21.50 33.47 -11.50
CA LYS A 330 -20.21 33.40 -10.81
C LYS A 330 -19.15 32.67 -11.64
N VAL A 331 -19.53 31.55 -12.25
CA VAL A 331 -18.61 30.77 -13.11
C VAL A 331 -18.21 31.56 -14.35
N ILE A 332 -19.17 32.21 -14.99
CA ILE A 332 -18.91 33.06 -16.15
C ILE A 332 -17.93 34.18 -15.76
N ASP A 333 -18.21 34.90 -14.68
CA ASP A 333 -17.36 35.99 -14.19
C ASP A 333 -15.95 35.53 -13.86
N CYS A 334 -15.80 34.39 -13.20
CA CYS A 334 -14.51 33.87 -12.76
C CYS A 334 -13.70 33.25 -13.91
N THR A 335 -14.33 32.85 -15.03
CA THR A 335 -13.66 32.26 -16.20
C THR A 335 -13.30 33.26 -17.28
N ILE A 336 -13.99 34.41 -17.39
CA ILE A 336 -13.68 35.46 -18.37
C ILE A 336 -12.20 35.90 -18.40
N PRO A 337 -11.52 36.12 -17.26
CA PRO A 337 -10.10 36.49 -17.26
C PRO A 337 -9.20 35.45 -17.96
N LEU A 338 -9.65 34.19 -18.09
CA LEU A 338 -8.88 33.15 -18.78
C LEU A 338 -8.75 33.40 -20.29
N LEU A 339 -9.58 34.25 -20.90
CA LEU A 339 -9.44 34.67 -22.30
C LEU A 339 -8.14 35.44 -22.57
N GLU A 340 -7.52 36.00 -21.53
CA GLU A 340 -6.27 36.78 -21.62
C GLU A 340 -5.02 35.94 -21.31
N THR A 341 -5.18 34.64 -21.05
CA THR A 341 -4.08 33.73 -20.70
C THR A 341 -3.45 33.09 -21.96
N ASN A 342 -2.77 31.96 -21.81
CA ASN A 342 -2.20 31.25 -22.95
C ASN A 342 -3.30 30.81 -23.94
N PHE A 343 -2.95 30.74 -25.22
CA PHE A 343 -3.92 30.56 -26.29
C PHE A 343 -4.75 29.28 -26.16
N LEU A 344 -4.18 28.17 -25.68
CA LEU A 344 -4.93 26.91 -25.54
C LEU A 344 -6.03 27.04 -24.47
N ILE A 345 -5.69 27.61 -23.32
CA ILE A 345 -6.66 27.89 -22.25
C ILE A 345 -7.70 28.90 -22.76
N ALA A 346 -7.26 30.02 -23.32
CA ALA A 346 -8.16 31.07 -23.80
C ALA A 346 -9.14 30.54 -24.87
N ARG A 347 -8.67 29.70 -25.80
CA ARG A 347 -9.52 29.04 -26.82
C ARG A 347 -10.54 28.11 -26.17
N ARG A 348 -10.14 27.27 -25.20
CA ARG A 348 -11.08 26.37 -24.50
C ARG A 348 -12.12 27.15 -23.70
N THR A 349 -11.72 28.25 -23.06
CA THR A 349 -12.59 29.18 -22.35
C THR A 349 -13.58 29.85 -23.30
N TYR A 350 -13.13 30.31 -24.47
CA TYR A 350 -14.02 30.89 -25.49
C TYR A 350 -15.14 29.91 -25.86
N TRP A 351 -14.80 28.66 -26.19
CA TRP A 351 -15.79 27.63 -26.53
C TRP A 351 -16.73 27.27 -25.38
N PHE A 352 -16.28 27.43 -24.13
CA PHE A 352 -17.17 27.33 -22.97
C PHE A 352 -18.15 28.51 -22.94
N LEU A 353 -17.65 29.75 -22.94
CA LEU A 353 -18.44 30.96 -22.74
C LEU A 353 -19.52 31.19 -23.81
N ILE A 354 -19.29 30.82 -25.07
CA ILE A 354 -20.31 31.00 -26.12
C ILE A 354 -21.55 30.13 -25.94
N ASN A 355 -21.47 29.10 -25.08
CA ASN A 355 -22.60 28.23 -24.75
C ASN A 355 -23.34 28.67 -23.47
N GLU A 356 -22.94 29.80 -22.88
CA GLU A 356 -23.47 30.33 -21.63
C GLU A 356 -24.30 31.61 -21.87
N ASN A 357 -25.20 31.93 -20.94
CA ASN A 357 -25.99 33.16 -20.96
C ASN A 357 -25.15 34.34 -20.47
N LEU A 358 -24.49 35.01 -21.40
CA LEU A 358 -23.63 36.17 -21.14
C LEU A 358 -24.42 37.49 -21.13
N ASP A 359 -24.07 38.39 -20.21
CA ASP A 359 -24.52 39.79 -20.25
C ASP A 359 -23.79 40.61 -21.34
N THR A 360 -24.24 41.84 -21.58
CA THR A 360 -23.67 42.71 -22.63
C THR A 360 -22.17 42.97 -22.47
N GLN A 361 -21.68 43.17 -21.24
CA GLN A 361 -20.27 43.45 -20.99
C GLN A 361 -19.41 42.19 -21.19
N GLN A 362 -19.92 41.04 -20.77
CA GLN A 362 -19.29 39.74 -20.95
C GLN A 362 -19.22 39.37 -22.45
N GLN A 363 -20.31 39.58 -23.20
CA GLN A 363 -20.35 39.37 -24.65
C GLN A 363 -19.28 40.18 -25.39
N GLN A 364 -19.13 41.47 -25.04
CA GLN A 364 -18.10 42.32 -25.63
C GLN A 364 -16.69 41.76 -25.44
N LYS A 365 -16.37 41.23 -24.25
CA LYS A 365 -15.05 40.62 -23.99
C LYS A 365 -14.83 39.36 -24.84
N VAL A 366 -15.85 38.52 -24.97
CA VAL A 366 -15.80 37.31 -25.81
C VAL A 366 -15.63 37.69 -27.29
N GLU A 367 -16.33 38.71 -27.76
CA GLU A 367 -16.25 39.21 -29.14
C GLU A 367 -14.87 39.80 -29.46
N VAL A 368 -14.29 40.59 -28.54
CA VAL A 368 -12.92 41.12 -28.69
C VAL A 368 -11.91 39.97 -28.84
N PHE A 369 -12.05 38.91 -28.04
CA PHE A 369 -11.20 37.73 -28.17
C PHE A 369 -11.40 37.02 -29.53
N TYR A 370 -12.65 36.86 -29.97
CA TYR A 370 -12.99 36.26 -31.27
C TYR A 370 -12.35 37.03 -32.43
N ILE A 371 -12.56 38.35 -32.50
CA ILE A 371 -12.02 39.19 -33.59
C ILE A 371 -10.49 39.09 -33.65
N LYS A 372 -9.81 39.14 -32.50
CA LYS A 372 -8.35 39.07 -32.41
C LYS A 372 -7.78 37.71 -32.86
N ASN A 373 -8.53 36.62 -32.71
CA ASN A 373 -8.04 35.26 -32.90
C ASN A 373 -8.78 34.46 -33.98
N LYS A 374 -9.63 35.12 -34.78
CA LYS A 374 -10.54 34.49 -35.75
C LYS A 374 -9.88 33.43 -36.63
N ASP A 375 -8.65 33.67 -37.09
CA ASP A 375 -7.93 32.76 -38.00
C ASP A 375 -7.40 31.49 -37.32
N LYS A 376 -7.44 31.42 -35.98
CA LYS A 376 -6.87 30.33 -35.17
C LYS A 376 -7.92 29.57 -34.35
N LEU A 377 -9.17 30.06 -34.32
CA LEU A 377 -10.28 29.45 -33.57
C LEU A 377 -10.92 28.34 -34.38
#